data_AF-A0A1M5KTK4-F1
#
_entry.id   AF-A0A1M5KTK4-F1
#
_cell.length_a   1.000
_cell.length_b   1.000
_cell.length_c   1.000
_cell.angle_alpha   90.00
_cell.angle_beta   90.00
_cell.angle_gamma   90.00
#
_symmetry.space_group_name_H-M   'P 1'
#
loop_
_entity.id
_entity.type
_entity.pdbx_description
1 polymer ?
#
loop_
_entity_poly.entity_id
_entity_poly.type
_entity_poly.pdbx_seq_one_letter_code
_entity_poly.pdbx_strand_id
1 'polypeptide(L)'
;MDVRFPFSTVMIDGKPHLLLVSSGPNDESHPGLPEIQSNRLKNALAAGVRLMRGAAWMGLPSPSEIRDPALFAQTDDPGREQRQIDASARIEARGVGKAAFDAAGGWNAQSGGPHNEKAFAKACAEWADGELVASHIAYRHDILCTNDRARAAGVSIFDSENRKWLAAEFGVRFATLEELLALLTG
;
A
#
# COMPACT_ATOMS: atom_id res chain seq x y z
N MET A 1 -26.71 3.60 -7.51
CA MET A 1 -26.69 4.73 -6.57
C MET A 1 -25.84 5.79 -7.24
N ASP A 2 -26.46 6.78 -7.88
CA ASP A 2 -25.73 7.83 -8.62
C ASP A 2 -25.26 8.89 -7.62
N VAL A 3 -23.98 8.83 -7.26
CA VAL A 3 -23.36 9.89 -6.46
C VAL A 3 -22.95 11.01 -7.40
N ARG A 4 -23.78 12.06 -7.50
CA ARG A 4 -23.40 13.33 -8.16
C ARG A 4 -22.76 14.24 -7.11
N PHE A 5 -21.43 14.25 -7.05
CA PHE A 5 -20.73 15.30 -6.32
C PHE A 5 -20.89 16.63 -7.07
N PRO A 6 -21.33 17.72 -6.42
CA PRO A 6 -21.41 19.02 -7.07
C PRO A 6 -19.99 19.55 -7.28
N PHE A 7 -19.49 19.48 -8.51
CA PHE A 7 -18.30 20.23 -8.87
C PHE A 7 -18.66 21.71 -8.89
N SER A 8 -18.07 22.51 -8.01
CA SER A 8 -18.11 23.96 -8.11
C SER A 8 -17.06 24.41 -9.13
N THR A 9 -17.40 25.36 -10.00
CA THR A 9 -16.43 25.96 -10.92
C THR A 9 -15.95 27.30 -10.36
N VAL A 10 -14.64 27.50 -10.30
CA VAL A 10 -14.01 28.79 -9.94
C VAL A 10 -13.39 29.42 -11.18
N MET A 11 -13.42 30.74 -11.28
CA MET A 11 -12.77 31.48 -12.36
C MET A 11 -11.36 31.84 -11.94
N ILE A 12 -10.35 31.38 -12.68
CA ILE A 12 -8.93 31.74 -12.49
C ILE A 12 -8.45 32.30 -13.83
N ASP A 13 -7.94 33.53 -13.84
CA ASP A 13 -7.48 34.25 -15.05
C ASP A 13 -8.49 34.23 -16.22
N GLY A 14 -9.78 34.37 -15.90
CA GLY A 14 -10.87 34.36 -16.88
C GLY A 14 -11.21 32.98 -17.46
N LYS A 15 -10.60 31.90 -16.96
CA LYS A 15 -10.89 30.52 -17.37
C LYS A 15 -11.67 29.77 -16.27
N PRO A 16 -12.67 28.94 -16.63
CA PRO A 16 -13.39 28.12 -15.67
C PRO A 16 -12.53 26.91 -15.27
N HIS A 17 -12.34 26.71 -13.97
CA HIS A 17 -11.68 25.56 -13.37
C HIS A 17 -12.62 24.82 -12.45
N LEU A 18 -12.57 23.48 -12.43
CA LEU A 18 -13.27 22.68 -11.43
C LEU A 18 -12.57 22.82 -10.08
N LEU A 19 -13.30 23.21 -9.04
CA LEU A 19 -12.81 23.25 -7.68
C LEU A 19 -12.86 21.84 -7.10
N LEU A 20 -11.69 21.23 -7.03
CA LEU A 20 -11.44 19.99 -6.29
C LEU A 20 -10.76 20.37 -4.97
N VAL A 21 -11.49 20.25 -3.86
CA VAL A 21 -10.90 20.38 -2.53
C VAL A 21 -10.45 19.00 -2.08
N SER A 22 -9.15 18.82 -1.90
CA SER A 22 -8.58 17.64 -1.23
C SER A 22 -7.85 18.12 0.01
N SER A 23 -8.02 17.39 1.11
CA SER A 23 -7.22 17.57 2.33
C SER A 23 -6.28 16.38 2.46
N GLY A 24 -4.99 16.66 2.54
CA GLY A 24 -3.95 15.66 2.67
C GLY A 24 -2.86 16.13 3.64
N PRO A 25 -1.95 15.23 4.01
CA PRO A 25 -0.80 15.58 4.83
C PRO A 25 0.11 16.60 4.12
N ASN A 26 0.87 17.38 4.87
CA ASN A 26 1.89 18.25 4.29
C ASN A 26 3.10 17.41 3.88
N ASP A 27 3.19 17.04 2.61
CA ASP A 27 4.28 16.23 2.06
C ASP A 27 5.67 16.84 2.30
N GLU A 28 5.79 18.18 2.36
CA GLU A 28 7.05 18.87 2.68
C GLU A 28 7.55 18.58 4.10
N SER A 29 6.71 18.01 4.97
CA SER A 29 7.10 17.59 6.31
C SER A 29 7.73 16.18 6.35
N HIS A 30 7.76 15.45 5.24
CA HIS A 30 8.39 14.12 5.22
C HIS A 30 9.92 14.23 5.24
N PRO A 31 10.64 13.47 6.09
CA PRO A 31 12.11 13.55 6.19
C PRO A 31 12.88 12.92 5.00
N GLY A 32 12.19 12.58 3.91
CA GLY A 32 12.72 11.72 2.85
C GLY A 32 12.83 10.23 3.22
N LEU A 33 13.19 9.40 2.25
CA LEU A 33 13.49 7.99 2.50
C LEU A 33 14.88 7.85 3.13
N PRO A 34 15.09 6.90 4.06
CA PRO A 34 16.43 6.63 4.55
C PRO A 34 17.32 6.13 3.40
N GLU A 35 18.62 6.39 3.50
CA GLU A 35 19.58 6.22 2.39
C GLU A 35 19.53 4.81 1.77
N ILE A 36 19.42 3.77 2.60
CA ILE A 36 19.33 2.38 2.15
C ILE A 36 18.10 2.15 1.27
N GLN A 37 16.94 2.67 1.67
CA GLN A 37 15.68 2.58 0.92
C GLN A 37 15.75 3.41 -0.36
N SER A 38 16.32 4.62 -0.31
CA SER A 38 16.53 5.47 -1.49
C SER A 38 17.41 4.78 -2.54
N ASN A 39 18.51 4.17 -2.12
CA ASN A 39 19.41 3.43 -3.02
C ASN A 39 18.74 2.18 -3.60
N ARG A 40 17.97 1.43 -2.80
CA ARG A 40 17.19 0.28 -3.29
C ARG A 40 16.13 0.70 -4.30
N LEU A 41 15.42 1.79 -4.04
CA LEU A 41 14.43 2.35 -4.96
C LEU A 41 15.06 2.71 -6.30
N LYS A 42 16.17 3.45 -6.30
CA LYS A 42 16.90 3.83 -7.52
C LYS A 42 17.32 2.60 -8.33
N ASN A 43 17.89 1.59 -7.68
CA ASN A 43 18.31 0.35 -8.35
C ASN A 43 17.13 -0.42 -8.96
N ALA A 44 16.00 -0.52 -8.23
CA ALA A 44 14.80 -1.16 -8.73
C ALA A 44 14.23 -0.44 -9.96
N LEU A 45 14.14 0.90 -9.90
CA LEU A 45 13.67 1.72 -11.02
C LEU A 45 14.57 1.59 -12.26
N ALA A 46 15.89 1.58 -12.05
CA ALA A 46 16.89 1.37 -13.10
C ALA A 46 16.79 -0.04 -13.73
N ALA A 47 16.39 -1.04 -12.94
CA ALA A 47 16.10 -2.39 -13.42
C ALA A 47 14.71 -2.53 -14.09
N GLY A 48 13.96 -1.44 -14.25
CA GLY A 48 12.64 -1.44 -14.89
C GLY A 48 11.47 -1.73 -13.97
N VAL A 49 11.71 -1.92 -12.66
CA VAL A 49 10.63 -2.05 -11.67
C VAL A 49 9.87 -0.72 -11.58
N ARG A 50 8.56 -0.79 -11.36
CA ARG A 50 7.68 0.37 -11.16
C ARG A 50 6.90 0.21 -9.86
N LEU A 51 6.53 1.34 -9.26
CA LEU A 51 5.78 1.38 -8.02
C LEU A 51 4.30 1.04 -8.28
N MET A 52 3.67 0.30 -7.36
CA MET A 52 2.21 0.16 -7.35
C MET A 52 1.60 1.29 -6.54
N ARG A 53 0.40 1.74 -6.93
CA ARG A 53 -0.37 2.68 -6.11
C ARG A 53 -1.08 1.94 -4.97
N GLY A 54 -0.83 2.39 -3.74
CA GLY A 54 -1.62 2.05 -2.55
C GLY A 54 -2.97 2.76 -2.53
N ALA A 55 -3.89 2.32 -1.67
CA ALA A 55 -5.19 2.98 -1.46
C ALA A 55 -5.04 4.18 -0.51
N ALA A 56 -4.18 4.04 0.50
CA ALA A 56 -3.80 5.13 1.38
C ALA A 56 -2.36 4.95 1.85
N TRP A 57 -1.54 6.01 1.79
CA TRP A 57 -0.20 6.03 2.40
C TRP A 57 -0.31 6.20 3.93
N MET A 58 -1.19 5.42 4.57
CA MET A 58 -1.61 5.59 5.96
C MET A 58 -2.08 7.02 6.31
N GLY A 59 -2.39 7.88 5.32
CA GLY A 59 -2.63 9.31 5.56
C GLY A 59 -1.41 10.11 6.02
N LEU A 60 -0.19 9.57 5.85
CA LEU A 60 1.08 10.21 6.17
C LEU A 60 1.64 11.00 4.98
N PRO A 61 2.51 12.00 5.24
CA PRO A 61 3.27 12.69 4.19
C PRO A 61 3.99 11.72 3.25
N SER A 62 4.03 12.05 1.96
CA SER A 62 4.76 11.28 0.95
C SER A 62 6.23 11.74 0.81
N PRO A 63 7.21 10.81 0.76
CA PRO A 63 8.60 11.14 0.49
C PRO A 63 8.76 11.78 -0.90
N SER A 64 9.66 12.77 -1.01
CA SER A 64 9.93 13.47 -2.27
C SER A 64 10.42 12.53 -3.38
N GLU A 65 11.10 11.44 -3.00
CA GLU A 65 11.66 10.44 -3.90
C GLU A 65 10.60 9.64 -4.69
N ILE A 66 9.34 9.64 -4.27
CA ILE A 66 8.25 8.91 -4.93
C ILE A 66 7.11 9.82 -5.41
N ARG A 67 7.31 11.13 -5.47
CA ARG A 67 6.26 12.08 -5.90
C ARG A 67 6.04 12.10 -7.41
N ASP A 68 7.01 11.67 -8.21
CA ASP A 68 6.87 11.62 -9.67
C ASP A 68 5.89 10.50 -10.10
N PRO A 69 4.74 10.84 -10.72
CA PRO A 69 3.78 9.85 -11.19
C PRO A 69 4.34 8.85 -12.22
N ALA A 70 5.41 9.20 -12.94
CA ALA A 70 6.05 8.35 -13.93
C ALA A 70 6.76 7.12 -13.32
N LEU A 71 7.02 7.15 -12.01
CA LEU A 71 7.63 6.03 -11.28
C LEU A 71 6.64 4.88 -11.04
N PHE A 72 5.34 5.14 -11.18
CA PHE A 72 4.29 4.18 -10.91
C PHE A 72 3.92 3.37 -12.16
N ALA A 73 3.52 2.12 -11.94
CA ALA A 73 2.92 1.26 -12.95
C ALA A 73 1.62 1.90 -13.43
N GLN A 74 1.56 2.16 -14.74
CA GLN A 74 0.38 2.69 -15.40
C GLN A 74 -0.56 1.54 -15.77
N THR A 75 -1.86 1.77 -15.61
CA THR A 75 -2.89 0.81 -15.99
C THR A 75 -4.13 1.59 -16.42
N ASP A 76 -4.77 1.13 -17.48
CA ASP A 76 -6.04 1.62 -17.99
C ASP A 76 -7.24 0.83 -17.42
N ASP A 77 -7.00 -0.15 -16.55
CA ASP A 77 -8.05 -0.97 -15.95
C ASP A 77 -8.93 -0.13 -15.01
N PRO A 78 -10.17 0.19 -15.41
CA PRO A 78 -11.03 1.07 -14.63
C PRO A 78 -11.50 0.41 -13.33
N GLY A 79 -11.40 -0.92 -13.23
CA GLY A 79 -11.76 -1.68 -12.03
C GLY A 79 -10.62 -1.84 -11.03
N ARG A 80 -9.41 -1.35 -11.32
CA ARG A 80 -8.24 -1.54 -10.44
C ARG A 80 -8.48 -0.98 -9.04
N GLU A 81 -8.97 0.26 -8.96
CA GLU A 81 -9.19 0.93 -7.68
C GLU A 81 -10.27 0.22 -6.84
N GLN A 82 -11.40 -0.13 -7.43
CA GLN A 82 -12.45 -0.87 -6.72
C GLN A 82 -11.96 -2.23 -6.22
N ARG A 83 -11.19 -2.97 -7.02
CA ARG A 83 -10.60 -4.24 -6.58
C ARG A 83 -9.65 -4.07 -5.41
N GLN A 84 -8.89 -2.98 -5.38
CA GLN A 84 -8.01 -2.68 -4.25
C GLN A 84 -8.81 -2.45 -2.97
N ILE A 85 -9.89 -1.66 -3.05
CA ILE A 85 -10.80 -1.40 -1.94
C ILE A 85 -11.42 -2.72 -1.44
N ASP A 86 -11.92 -3.56 -2.35
CA ASP A 86 -12.53 -4.84 -2.01
C ASP A 86 -11.52 -5.80 -1.36
N ALA A 87 -10.29 -5.86 -1.89
CA ALA A 87 -9.23 -6.69 -1.33
C ALA A 87 -8.81 -6.21 0.06
N SER A 88 -8.61 -4.89 0.26
CA SER A 88 -8.30 -4.32 1.57
C SER A 88 -9.40 -4.63 2.59
N ALA A 89 -10.68 -4.50 2.23
CA ALA A 89 -11.79 -4.83 3.12
C ALA A 89 -11.80 -6.31 3.54
N ARG A 90 -11.45 -7.23 2.62
CA ARG A 90 -11.34 -8.67 2.92
C ARG A 90 -10.15 -9.01 3.81
N ILE A 91 -9.02 -8.32 3.61
CA ILE A 91 -7.83 -8.42 4.46
C ILE A 91 -8.16 -7.93 5.88
N GLU A 92 -8.77 -6.76 6.01
CA GLU A 92 -9.17 -6.18 7.29
C GLU A 92 -10.18 -7.07 8.04
N ALA A 93 -11.13 -7.68 7.33
CA ALA A 93 -12.09 -8.61 7.93
C ALA A 93 -11.46 -9.85 8.56
N ARG A 94 -10.20 -10.16 8.23
CA ARG A 94 -9.42 -11.24 8.86
C ARG A 94 -8.57 -10.76 10.04
N GLY A 95 -8.67 -9.49 10.43
CA GLY A 95 -7.93 -8.94 11.57
C GLY A 95 -6.46 -8.62 11.27
N VAL A 96 -6.06 -8.59 9.99
CA VAL A 96 -4.70 -8.29 9.52
C VAL A 96 -4.70 -7.01 8.67
N GLY A 97 -3.52 -6.54 8.26
CA GLY A 97 -3.41 -5.25 7.58
C GLY A 97 -3.79 -4.08 8.49
N LYS A 98 -4.63 -3.17 7.99
CA LYS A 98 -5.11 -2.00 8.76
C LYS A 98 -5.83 -2.39 10.06
N ALA A 99 -6.51 -3.54 10.10
CA ALA A 99 -7.19 -4.00 11.30
C ALA A 99 -6.22 -4.21 12.49
N ALA A 100 -4.98 -4.64 12.21
CA ALA A 100 -3.94 -4.74 13.25
C ALA A 100 -3.52 -3.36 13.78
N PHE A 101 -3.43 -2.36 12.90
CA PHE A 101 -3.18 -0.96 13.26
C PHE A 101 -4.30 -0.37 14.12
N ASP A 102 -5.56 -0.59 13.74
CA ASP A 102 -6.72 -0.12 14.50
C ASP A 102 -6.77 -0.79 15.88
N ALA A 103 -6.49 -2.10 15.96
CA ALA A 103 -6.40 -2.84 17.22
C ALA A 103 -5.26 -2.35 18.14
N ALA A 104 -4.20 -1.77 17.56
CA ALA A 104 -3.11 -1.15 18.30
C ALA A 104 -3.44 0.28 18.80
N GLY A 105 -4.66 0.78 18.56
CA GLY A 105 -5.14 2.11 18.94
C GLY A 105 -5.29 3.08 17.76
N GLY A 106 -4.80 2.71 16.58
CA GLY A 106 -4.82 3.53 15.37
C GLY A 106 -4.26 4.94 15.57
N TRP A 107 -4.82 5.92 14.88
CA TRP A 107 -4.46 7.34 15.06
C TRP A 107 -4.85 7.92 16.43
N ASN A 108 -5.68 7.21 17.19
CA ASN A 108 -6.08 7.59 18.55
C ASN A 108 -5.14 7.02 19.62
N ALA A 109 -4.08 6.30 19.23
CA ALA A 109 -3.09 5.80 20.16
C ALA A 109 -2.45 6.99 20.91
N GLN A 110 -2.69 7.07 22.22
CA GLN A 110 -2.22 8.19 23.02
C GLN A 110 -0.69 8.17 23.10
N SER A 111 -0.05 9.28 22.71
CA SER A 111 1.37 9.50 22.94
C SER A 111 1.65 9.45 24.46
N GLY A 112 2.49 8.50 24.89
CA GLY A 112 2.85 8.33 26.30
C GLY A 112 1.92 7.45 27.15
N GLY A 113 0.88 6.84 26.56
CA GLY A 113 0.15 5.74 27.21
C GLY A 113 1.01 4.47 27.30
N PRO A 114 0.55 3.40 27.98
CA PRO A 114 1.26 2.10 28.04
C PRO A 114 1.25 1.34 26.70
N HIS A 115 1.25 2.06 25.57
CA HIS A 115 1.40 1.48 24.24
C HIS A 115 2.88 1.20 24.01
N ASN A 116 3.19 -0.07 23.82
CA ASN A 116 4.51 -0.50 23.39
C ASN A 116 4.77 0.06 21.99
N GLU A 117 5.66 1.05 21.86
CA GLU A 117 6.05 1.65 20.57
C GLU A 117 6.42 0.58 19.54
N LYS A 118 7.05 -0.52 19.98
CA LYS A 118 7.36 -1.68 19.14
C LYS A 118 6.11 -2.38 18.62
N ALA A 119 5.04 -2.47 19.42
CA ALA A 119 3.78 -3.07 18.99
C ALA A 119 3.07 -2.19 17.97
N PHE A 120 3.06 -0.88 18.18
CA PHE A 120 2.49 0.08 17.22
C PHE A 120 3.28 0.08 15.90
N ALA A 121 4.62 0.13 15.96
CA ALA A 121 5.47 0.03 14.78
C ALA A 121 5.25 -1.27 13.99
N LYS A 122 5.07 -2.40 14.68
CA LYS A 122 4.68 -3.67 14.04
C LYS A 122 3.31 -3.59 13.37
N ALA A 123 2.34 -2.91 13.97
CA ALA A 123 1.02 -2.75 13.41
C ALA A 123 1.02 -1.83 12.17
N CYS A 124 1.85 -0.79 12.14
CA CYS A 124 2.08 0.02 10.94
C CYS A 124 2.74 -0.80 9.81
N ALA A 125 3.72 -1.64 10.14
CA ALA A 125 4.33 -2.55 9.17
C ALA A 125 3.32 -3.54 8.60
N GLU A 126 2.48 -4.12 9.46
CA GLU A 126 1.40 -5.03 9.05
C GLU A 126 0.37 -4.33 8.14
N TRP A 127 0.01 -3.07 8.39
CA TRP A 127 -0.83 -2.30 7.46
C TRP A 127 -0.13 -2.11 6.10
N ALA A 128 1.15 -1.73 6.08
CA ALA A 128 1.90 -1.60 4.83
C ALA A 128 1.95 -2.92 4.03
N ASP A 129 2.10 -4.06 4.71
CA ASP A 129 2.05 -5.39 4.08
C ASP A 129 0.66 -5.72 3.53
N GLY A 130 -0.40 -5.37 4.25
CA GLY A 130 -1.78 -5.48 3.78
C GLY A 130 -2.04 -4.65 2.52
N GLU A 131 -1.55 -3.41 2.48
CA GLU A 131 -1.62 -2.54 1.29
C GLU A 131 -0.83 -3.11 0.11
N LEU A 132 0.37 -3.66 0.35
CA LEU A 132 1.15 -4.34 -0.68
C LEU A 132 0.37 -5.49 -1.33
N VAL A 133 -0.28 -6.34 -0.52
CA VAL A 133 -1.09 -7.47 -1.01
C VAL A 133 -2.33 -6.97 -1.75
N ALA A 134 -3.04 -5.98 -1.20
CA ALA A 134 -4.21 -5.41 -1.86
C ALA A 134 -3.85 -4.77 -3.22
N SER A 135 -2.75 -4.01 -3.28
CA SER A 135 -2.21 -3.48 -4.54
C SER A 135 -1.87 -4.60 -5.52
N HIS A 136 -1.21 -5.66 -5.08
CA HIS A 136 -0.86 -6.79 -5.93
C HIS A 136 -2.10 -7.43 -6.58
N ILE A 137 -3.15 -7.68 -5.78
CA ILE A 137 -4.44 -8.21 -6.27
C ILE A 137 -5.10 -7.21 -7.23
N ALA A 138 -5.08 -5.93 -6.89
CA ALA A 138 -5.68 -4.87 -7.71
C ALA A 138 -5.04 -4.80 -9.10
N TYR A 139 -3.71 -4.87 -9.17
CA TYR A 139 -2.95 -4.88 -10.42
C TYR A 139 -2.97 -6.23 -11.16
N ARG A 140 -3.59 -7.27 -10.58
CA ARG A 140 -3.68 -8.63 -11.16
C ARG A 140 -2.31 -9.21 -11.51
N HIS A 141 -1.31 -8.94 -10.69
CA HIS A 141 0.00 -9.54 -10.87
C HIS A 141 -0.06 -11.04 -10.56
N ASP A 142 0.65 -11.86 -11.34
CA ASP A 142 0.62 -13.31 -11.15
C ASP A 142 1.39 -13.78 -9.91
N ILE A 143 2.52 -13.12 -9.63
CA ILE A 143 3.47 -13.53 -8.59
C ILE A 143 3.75 -12.37 -7.63
N LEU A 144 3.47 -12.59 -6.35
CA LEU A 144 3.93 -11.73 -5.27
C LEU A 144 5.31 -12.20 -4.81
N CYS A 145 6.35 -11.51 -5.25
CA CYS A 145 7.72 -11.79 -4.85
C CYS A 145 8.03 -11.18 -3.48
N THR A 146 8.13 -12.01 -2.44
CA THR A 146 8.50 -11.58 -1.09
C THR A 146 9.24 -12.68 -0.32
N ASN A 147 10.27 -12.27 0.44
CA ASN A 147 10.96 -13.14 1.38
C ASN A 147 10.33 -13.11 2.78
N ASP A 148 9.35 -12.23 3.03
CA ASP A 148 8.70 -12.16 4.32
C ASP A 148 7.85 -13.42 4.53
N ARG A 149 8.08 -14.14 5.62
CA ARG A 149 7.33 -15.35 5.99
C ARG A 149 6.72 -15.23 7.38
N ALA A 150 6.56 -14.00 7.90
CA ALA A 150 5.97 -13.70 9.21
C ALA A 150 6.59 -14.51 10.37
N ARG A 151 7.87 -14.91 10.30
CA ARG A 151 8.51 -15.88 11.22
C ARG A 151 8.51 -15.45 12.70
N ALA A 152 8.28 -14.18 13.00
CA ALA A 152 8.32 -13.61 14.34
C ALA A 152 7.07 -12.75 14.67
N ALA A 153 6.05 -12.77 13.80
CA ALA A 153 4.79 -12.07 14.02
C ALA A 153 3.76 -13.05 14.63
N GLY A 154 2.76 -12.50 15.31
CA GLY A 154 1.55 -13.26 15.64
C GLY A 154 0.75 -13.52 14.37
N VAL A 155 -0.54 -13.20 14.39
CA VAL A 155 -1.37 -13.19 13.18
C VAL A 155 -0.82 -12.13 12.21
N SER A 156 -0.57 -12.48 10.95
CA SER A 156 -0.01 -11.60 9.92
C SER A 156 -0.51 -11.97 8.54
N ILE A 157 -0.65 -11.00 7.64
CA ILE A 157 -1.07 -11.24 6.25
C ILE A 157 -0.17 -12.24 5.51
N PHE A 158 1.10 -12.36 5.93
CA PHE A 158 2.06 -13.30 5.36
C PHE A 158 2.23 -14.60 6.15
N ASP A 159 1.41 -14.86 7.18
CA ASP A 159 1.41 -16.15 7.85
C ASP A 159 0.88 -17.29 6.96
N SER A 160 1.08 -18.54 7.39
CA SER A 160 0.75 -19.70 6.57
C SER A 160 -0.74 -19.88 6.29
N GLU A 161 -1.62 -19.41 7.19
CA GLU A 161 -3.06 -19.51 7.02
C GLU A 161 -3.54 -18.46 6.02
N ASN A 162 -3.12 -17.21 6.20
CA ASN A 162 -3.48 -16.10 5.33
C ASN A 162 -2.89 -16.28 3.92
N ARG A 163 -1.68 -16.81 3.76
CA ARG A 163 -1.15 -17.17 2.44
C ARG A 163 -1.99 -18.20 1.70
N LYS A 164 -2.46 -19.25 2.39
CA LYS A 164 -3.36 -20.26 1.79
C LYS A 164 -4.69 -19.62 1.38
N TRP A 165 -5.24 -18.76 2.22
CA TRP A 165 -6.45 -18.02 1.91
C TRP A 165 -6.26 -17.09 0.71
N LEU A 166 -5.18 -16.29 0.66
CA LEU A 166 -4.88 -15.40 -0.46
C LEU A 166 -4.72 -16.17 -1.79
N ALA A 167 -4.09 -17.35 -1.74
CA ALA A 167 -3.98 -18.22 -2.90
C ALA A 167 -5.34 -18.78 -3.34
N ALA A 168 -6.20 -19.18 -2.40
CA ALA A 168 -7.51 -19.77 -2.70
C ALA A 168 -8.55 -18.73 -3.19
N GLU A 169 -8.59 -17.57 -2.54
CA GLU A 169 -9.60 -16.53 -2.80
C GLU A 169 -9.22 -15.64 -3.99
N PHE A 170 -7.94 -15.25 -4.08
CA PHE A 170 -7.48 -14.26 -5.05
C PHE A 170 -6.47 -14.81 -6.07
N GLY A 171 -6.09 -16.09 -5.96
CA GLY A 171 -5.12 -16.69 -6.86
C GLY A 171 -3.68 -16.21 -6.65
N VAL A 172 -3.36 -15.57 -5.52
CA VAL A 172 -2.02 -15.04 -5.27
C VAL A 172 -0.99 -16.17 -5.21
N ARG A 173 0.03 -16.09 -6.07
CA ARG A 173 1.18 -17.01 -6.03
C ARG A 173 2.35 -16.31 -5.37
N PHE A 174 2.85 -16.90 -4.29
CA PHE A 174 4.03 -16.37 -3.61
C PHE A 174 5.30 -17.00 -4.19
N ALA A 175 6.34 -16.19 -4.36
CA ALA A 175 7.68 -16.66 -4.64
C ALA A 175 8.69 -15.84 -3.82
N THR A 176 9.79 -16.47 -3.43
CA THR A 176 11.02 -15.78 -3.03
C THR A 176 11.73 -15.23 -4.26
N LEU A 177 12.74 -14.38 -4.05
CA LEU A 177 13.56 -13.89 -5.15
C LEU A 177 14.28 -15.05 -5.88
N GLU A 178 14.77 -16.04 -5.15
CA GLU A 178 15.44 -17.20 -5.71
C GLU A 178 14.49 -18.07 -6.55
N GLU A 179 13.28 -18.32 -6.05
CA GLU A 179 12.24 -19.03 -6.80
C GLU A 179 11.79 -18.24 -8.04
N LEU A 180 11.66 -16.92 -7.94
CA LEU A 180 11.31 -16.07 -9.09
C LEU A 180 12.42 -16.10 -10.15
N LEU A 181 13.70 -16.02 -9.74
CA LEU A 181 14.81 -16.12 -10.67
C LEU A 181 14.82 -17.46 -11.40
N ALA A 182 14.60 -18.57 -10.67
CA ALA A 182 14.52 -19.90 -11.28
C ALA A 182 13.38 -20.01 -12.31
N LEU A 183 12.24 -19.35 -12.07
CA LEU A 183 11.12 -19.30 -13.02
C LEU A 183 11.41 -18.47 -14.28
N LEU A 184 12.35 -17.51 -14.21
CA LEU A 184 12.70 -16.64 -15.34
C LEU A 184 13.88 -17.15 -16.17
N THR A 185 14.72 -18.00 -15.59
CA THR A 185 15.92 -18.55 -16.25
C THR A 185 15.78 -20.01 -16.68
N GLY A 186 14.68 -20.68 -16.30
CA GLY A 186 14.32 -22.03 -16.75
C GLY A 186 13.52 -22.00 -18.05
#